data_AF-A0A6M0A6P2-F1
#
_entry.id   AF-A0A6M0A6P2-F1
#
_cell.length_a   1.000
_cell.length_b   1.000
_cell.length_c   1.000
_cell.angle_alpha   90.00
_cell.angle_beta   90.00
_cell.angle_gamma   90.00
#
_symmetry.space_group_name_H-M   'P 1'
#
loop_
_entity.id
_entity.type
_entity.pdbx_description
1 polymer ?
#
loop_
_entity_poly.entity_id
_entity_poly.type
_entity_poly.pdbx_seq_one_letter_code
_entity_poly.pdbx_strand_id
1 'polypeptide(L)'
;GVTSAIALWHQRNRWAEGGYQRYLDYWRLIVSNRLGLRKTIDLFTYLIIQYFLPTAAVPDCLMAIARNRLPIFSPITGLTVTVSVIGMFVGLRRTNQNRRLRVSNLLVPLLQTLRGNLYLLHWMLVMAATTARMSVRPKRLKWVKTVHRGGSEE
;
A
#
# COMPACT_ATOMS: atom_id res chain seq x y z
N GLY A 1 16.78 -2.04 5.63
CA GLY A 1 15.37 -1.82 6.03
C GLY A 1 15.31 -0.86 7.20
N VAL A 2 14.20 -0.14 7.37
CA VAL A 2 14.01 0.75 8.52
C VAL A 2 13.81 -0.07 9.79
N THR A 3 14.43 0.32 10.90
CA THR A 3 14.50 -0.47 12.13
C THR A 3 13.32 -0.24 13.09
N SER A 4 12.60 0.88 12.95
CA SER A 4 11.45 1.23 13.81
C SER A 4 10.16 1.41 13.02
N ALA A 5 9.02 1.09 13.65
CA ALA A 5 7.69 1.26 13.05
C ALA A 5 7.40 2.74 12.73
N ILE A 6 7.84 3.66 13.58
CA ILE A 6 7.68 5.11 13.38
C ILE A 6 8.46 5.57 12.14
N ALA A 7 9.70 5.12 11.97
CA ALA A 7 10.46 5.51 10.80
C ALA A 7 9.93 4.87 9.52
N LEU A 8 9.36 3.65 9.58
CA LEU A 8 8.63 3.04 8.46
C LEU A 8 7.41 3.89 8.09
N TRP A 9 6.61 4.31 9.08
CA TRP A 9 5.47 5.19 8.87
C TRP A 9 5.88 6.48 8.17
N HIS A 10 6.94 7.16 8.64
CA HIS A 10 7.46 8.36 7.99
C HIS A 10 7.96 8.11 6.57
N GLN A 11 8.63 6.97 6.32
CA GLN A 11 9.07 6.60 4.98
C GLN A 11 7.86 6.44 4.04
N ARG A 12 6.82 5.73 4.48
CA ARG A 12 5.63 5.45 3.67
C ARG A 12 4.78 6.67 3.41
N ASN A 13 4.64 7.56 4.40
CA ASN A 13 4.00 8.87 4.19
C ASN A 13 4.74 9.70 3.13
N ARG A 14 6.09 9.69 3.12
CA ARG A 14 6.87 10.39 2.08
C ARG A 14 6.65 9.77 0.69
N TRP A 15 6.56 8.45 0.60
CA TRP A 15 6.27 7.77 -0.67
C TRP A 15 4.88 8.10 -1.18
N ALA A 16 3.87 8.06 -0.32
CA ALA A 16 2.51 8.43 -0.67
C ALA A 16 2.43 9.89 -1.15
N GLU A 17 3.06 10.81 -0.40
CA GLU A 17 3.09 12.24 -0.74
C GLU A 17 3.83 12.52 -2.06
N GLY A 18 5.00 11.93 -2.29
CA GLY A 18 5.71 12.04 -3.56
C GLY A 18 4.91 11.43 -4.73
N GLY A 19 4.17 10.35 -4.45
CA GLY A 19 3.23 9.75 -5.36
C GLY A 19 2.11 10.70 -5.79
N TYR A 20 1.44 11.34 -4.82
CA TYR A 20 0.43 12.37 -5.09
C TYR A 20 1.00 13.55 -5.88
N GLN A 21 2.20 14.01 -5.55
CA GLN A 21 2.86 15.12 -6.25
C GLN A 21 3.07 14.80 -7.74
N ARG A 22 3.44 13.57 -8.10
CA ARG A 22 3.54 13.16 -9.51
C ARG A 22 2.25 13.41 -10.28
N TYR A 23 1.10 13.14 -9.68
CA TYR A 23 -0.18 13.36 -10.34
C TYR A 23 -0.61 14.82 -10.29
N LEU A 24 -0.43 15.50 -9.15
CA LEU A 24 -0.85 16.89 -8.96
C LEU A 24 0.01 17.89 -9.74
N ASP A 25 1.31 17.66 -9.88
CA ASP A 25 2.21 18.58 -10.57
C ASP A 25 2.15 18.38 -12.09
N TYR A 26 1.99 17.13 -12.55
CA TYR A 26 2.02 16.78 -13.97
C TYR A 26 0.65 16.47 -14.60
N TRP A 27 -0.47 16.72 -13.90
CA TRP A 27 -1.81 16.37 -14.40
C TRP A 27 -2.10 16.92 -15.79
N ARG A 28 -1.69 18.16 -16.09
CA ARG A 28 -1.89 18.79 -17.41
C ARG A 28 -1.19 18.02 -18.53
N LEU A 29 0.02 17.50 -18.26
CA LEU A 29 0.80 16.71 -19.22
C LEU A 29 0.25 15.30 -19.40
N ILE A 30 -0.31 14.73 -18.33
CA ILE A 30 -0.95 13.41 -18.35
C ILE A 30 -2.25 13.48 -19.15
N VAL A 31 -3.09 14.49 -18.87
CA VAL A 31 -4.37 14.70 -19.57
C VAL A 31 -4.16 15.10 -21.03
N SER A 32 -3.11 15.87 -21.35
CA SER A 32 -2.75 16.17 -22.74
C SER A 32 -2.09 15.00 -23.49
N ASN A 33 -2.01 13.82 -22.85
CA ASN A 33 -1.53 12.56 -23.42
C ASN A 33 -0.10 12.63 -24.03
N ARG A 34 0.79 13.48 -23.48
CA ARG A 34 2.18 13.59 -23.96
C ARG A 34 3.01 12.31 -23.81
N LEU A 35 2.57 11.39 -22.96
CA LEU A 35 3.24 10.11 -22.69
C LEU A 35 2.85 9.00 -23.69
N GLY A 36 1.81 9.24 -24.50
CA GLY A 36 1.18 8.23 -25.35
C GLY A 36 0.14 7.39 -24.58
N LEU A 37 -0.88 6.93 -25.31
CA LEU A 37 -2.11 6.36 -24.74
C LEU A 37 -1.86 5.17 -23.79
N ARG A 38 -0.94 4.26 -24.15
CA ARG A 38 -0.62 3.09 -23.31
C ARG A 38 -0.07 3.48 -21.94
N LYS A 39 0.86 4.43 -21.90
CA LYS A 39 1.47 4.90 -20.64
C LYS A 39 0.47 5.71 -19.82
N THR A 40 -0.37 6.50 -20.47
CA THR A 40 -1.43 7.28 -19.80
C THR A 40 -2.45 6.36 -19.11
N ILE A 41 -2.89 5.29 -19.80
CA ILE A 41 -3.80 4.29 -19.22
C ILE A 41 -3.14 3.55 -18.05
N ASP A 42 -1.88 3.14 -18.18
CA ASP A 42 -1.13 2.51 -17.09
C ASP A 42 -1.05 3.45 -15.86
N LEU A 43 -0.68 4.71 -16.08
CA LEU A 43 -0.60 5.72 -15.00
C LEU A 43 -1.95 5.94 -14.32
N PHE A 44 -3.03 5.97 -15.09
CA PHE A 44 -4.40 6.13 -14.60
C PHE A 44 -4.85 4.90 -13.80
N THR A 45 -4.60 3.70 -14.31
CA THR A 45 -4.92 2.45 -13.61
C THR A 45 -4.16 2.37 -12.28
N TYR A 46 -2.88 2.75 -12.29
CA TYR A 46 -2.07 2.84 -11.08
C TYR A 46 -2.62 3.87 -10.09
N LEU A 47 -3.07 5.04 -10.57
CA LEU A 47 -3.72 6.06 -9.73
C LEU A 47 -4.96 5.49 -9.02
N ILE A 48 -5.81 4.81 -9.76
CA ILE A 48 -7.05 4.24 -9.21
C ILE A 48 -6.74 3.18 -8.16
N ILE A 49 -5.91 2.19 -8.50
CA ILE A 49 -5.64 1.04 -7.62
C ILE A 49 -4.81 1.43 -6.40
N GLN A 50 -3.78 2.27 -6.55
CA GLN A 50 -2.84 2.58 -5.46
C GLN A 50 -3.26 3.77 -4.60
N TYR A 51 -4.05 4.71 -5.13
CA TYR A 51 -4.36 5.97 -4.41
C TYR A 51 -5.84 6.10 -4.12
N PHE A 52 -6.72 5.94 -5.11
CA PHE A 52 -8.16 6.13 -4.89
C PHE A 52 -8.77 4.99 -4.07
N LEU A 53 -8.57 3.75 -4.50
CA LEU A 53 -9.20 2.60 -3.86
C LEU A 53 -8.84 2.47 -2.37
N PRO A 54 -7.58 2.59 -1.94
CA PRO A 54 -7.23 2.53 -0.52
C PRO A 54 -7.80 3.69 0.29
N THR A 55 -7.84 4.89 -0.32
CA THR A 55 -8.40 6.09 0.33
C THR A 55 -9.91 6.00 0.48
N ALA A 56 -10.63 5.38 -0.46
CA ALA A 56 -12.08 5.21 -0.41
C ALA A 56 -12.51 4.04 0.51
N ALA A 57 -11.74 2.95 0.53
CA ALA A 57 -12.07 1.75 1.30
C ALA A 57 -12.02 1.97 2.82
N VAL A 58 -11.15 2.87 3.32
CA VAL A 58 -11.06 3.19 4.76
C VAL A 58 -12.34 3.87 5.28
N PRO A 59 -12.80 5.01 4.75
CA PRO A 59 -14.05 5.62 5.19
C PRO A 59 -15.27 4.75 4.90
N ASP A 60 -15.31 4.00 3.79
CA ASP A 60 -16.38 3.04 3.52
C ASP A 60 -16.47 1.96 4.61
N CYS A 61 -15.33 1.41 5.04
CA CYS A 61 -15.26 0.47 6.16
C CYS A 61 -15.71 1.12 7.49
N LEU A 62 -15.25 2.33 7.78
CA LEU A 62 -15.67 3.06 9.00
C LEU A 62 -17.19 3.33 9.01
N MET A 63 -17.75 3.74 7.88
CA MET A 63 -19.18 3.98 7.72
C MET A 63 -19.98 2.68 7.80
N ALA A 64 -19.49 1.60 7.20
CA ALA A 64 -20.08 0.27 7.29
C ALA A 64 -20.19 -0.22 8.73
N ILE A 65 -19.11 -0.05 9.52
CA ILE A 65 -19.10 -0.36 10.96
C ILE A 65 -20.09 0.54 11.70
N ALA A 66 -20.06 1.86 11.47
CA ALA A 66 -20.92 2.81 12.15
C ALA A 66 -22.43 2.61 11.83
N ARG A 67 -22.75 2.12 10.64
CA ARG A 67 -24.13 1.92 10.15
C ARG A 67 -24.60 0.47 10.21
N ASN A 68 -23.76 -0.47 10.66
CA ASN A 68 -24.02 -1.92 10.62
C ASN A 68 -24.47 -2.40 9.22
N ARG A 69 -23.85 -1.88 8.17
CA ARG A 69 -24.10 -2.27 6.76
C ARG A 69 -22.84 -2.84 6.15
N LEU A 70 -22.97 -3.60 5.07
CA LEU A 70 -21.81 -4.06 4.33
C LEU A 70 -21.14 -2.87 3.61
N PRO A 71 -19.79 -2.79 3.60
CA PRO A 71 -19.09 -1.78 2.82
C PRO A 71 -19.42 -1.92 1.33
N ILE A 72 -19.61 -0.80 0.65
CA ILE A 72 -19.95 -0.79 -0.78
C ILE A 72 -18.79 -1.38 -1.60
N PHE A 73 -17.55 -1.10 -1.20
CA PHE A 73 -16.34 -1.61 -1.85
C PHE A 73 -15.93 -3.01 -1.35
N SER A 74 -16.77 -3.69 -0.57
CA SER A 74 -16.45 -5.02 -0.04
C SER A 74 -16.15 -6.09 -1.10
N PRO A 75 -16.80 -6.16 -2.27
CA PRO A 75 -16.47 -7.18 -3.27
C PRO A 75 -15.06 -7.00 -3.84
N ILE A 76 -14.69 -5.76 -4.18
CA ILE A 76 -13.38 -5.43 -4.75
C ILE A 76 -12.27 -5.57 -3.69
N THR A 77 -12.52 -5.10 -2.47
CA THR A 77 -11.56 -5.19 -1.37
C THR A 77 -11.35 -6.64 -0.96
N GLY A 78 -12.43 -7.43 -0.89
CA GLY A 78 -12.40 -8.86 -0.61
C GLY A 78 -11.61 -9.64 -1.66
N LEU A 79 -11.83 -9.36 -2.95
CA LEU A 79 -11.04 -9.94 -4.04
C LEU A 79 -9.55 -9.59 -3.92
N THR A 80 -9.24 -8.32 -3.64
CA THR A 80 -7.84 -7.85 -3.51
C THR A 80 -7.11 -8.56 -2.37
N VAL A 81 -7.74 -8.64 -1.20
CA VAL A 81 -7.17 -9.35 -0.03
C VAL A 81 -7.03 -10.84 -0.33
N THR A 82 -8.05 -11.45 -0.94
CA THR A 82 -8.02 -12.88 -1.28
C THR A 82 -6.89 -13.21 -2.25
N VAL A 83 -6.73 -12.43 -3.33
CA VAL A 83 -5.62 -12.59 -4.28
C VAL A 83 -4.27 -12.38 -3.60
N SER A 84 -4.15 -11.40 -2.70
CA SER A 84 -2.91 -11.15 -1.95
C SER A 84 -2.56 -12.32 -1.01
N VAL A 85 -3.53 -12.84 -0.26
CA VAL A 85 -3.36 -13.98 0.64
C VAL A 85 -2.97 -15.23 -0.15
N ILE A 86 -3.71 -15.57 -1.20
CA ILE A 86 -3.44 -16.75 -2.03
C ILE A 86 -2.07 -16.62 -2.70
N GLY A 87 -1.79 -15.49 -3.33
CA GLY A 87 -0.52 -15.25 -4.03
C GLY A 87 0.69 -15.35 -3.10
N MET A 88 0.62 -14.73 -1.92
CA MET A 88 1.68 -14.79 -0.93
C MET A 88 1.85 -16.20 -0.36
N PHE A 89 0.75 -16.90 -0.03
CA PHE A 89 0.80 -18.25 0.50
C PHE A 89 1.38 -19.25 -0.51
N VAL A 90 0.92 -19.21 -1.77
CA VAL A 90 1.47 -20.05 -2.85
C VAL A 90 2.95 -19.73 -3.08
N GLY A 91 3.32 -18.44 -3.10
CA GLY A 91 4.72 -18.01 -3.23
C GLY A 91 5.61 -18.56 -2.11
N LEU A 92 5.20 -18.39 -0.85
CA LEU A 92 5.94 -18.90 0.31
C LEU A 92 6.03 -20.42 0.33
N ARG A 93 4.98 -21.13 -0.12
CA ARG A 93 5.03 -22.60 -0.25
C ARG A 93 5.99 -23.06 -1.34
N ARG A 94 6.02 -22.37 -2.49
CA ARG A 94 6.94 -22.67 -3.60
C ARG A 94 8.39 -22.44 -3.21
N THR A 95 8.70 -21.40 -2.43
CA THR A 95 10.07 -21.16 -1.96
C THR A 95 10.49 -22.13 -0.85
N ASN A 96 9.56 -22.59 -0.01
CA ASN A 96 9.84 -23.53 1.08
C ASN A 96 9.78 -25.02 0.68
N GLN A 97 9.61 -25.34 -0.61
CA GLN A 97 9.38 -26.70 -1.10
C GLN A 97 10.53 -27.69 -0.81
N ASN A 98 11.75 -27.19 -0.56
CA ASN A 98 12.92 -28.01 -0.19
C ASN A 98 12.98 -28.40 1.30
N ARG A 99 12.04 -27.97 2.15
CA ARG A 99 12.00 -28.37 3.57
C ARG A 99 11.09 -29.59 3.76
N ARG A 100 11.58 -30.64 4.41
CA ARG A 100 10.85 -31.89 4.73
C ARG A 100 9.43 -31.60 5.25
N LEU A 101 8.45 -32.39 4.79
CA LEU A 101 7.03 -32.25 5.13
C LEU A 101 6.81 -32.43 6.64
N ARG A 102 6.69 -31.30 7.35
CA ARG A 102 6.34 -31.25 8.77
C ARG A 102 5.11 -30.33 8.91
N VAL A 103 4.32 -30.47 9.96
CA VAL A 103 3.16 -29.57 10.23
C VAL A 103 3.59 -28.09 10.25
N SER A 104 4.86 -27.81 10.59
CA SER A 104 5.48 -26.49 10.47
C SER A 104 5.52 -25.94 9.04
N ASN A 105 5.47 -26.78 7.99
CA ASN A 105 5.43 -26.35 6.58
C ASN A 105 4.09 -25.70 6.18
N LEU A 106 3.03 -25.81 6.99
CA LEU A 106 1.76 -25.13 6.72
C LEU A 106 1.54 -23.95 7.67
N LEU A 107 1.81 -24.13 8.96
CA LEU A 107 1.59 -23.07 9.95
C LEU A 107 2.56 -21.89 9.78
N VAL A 108 3.83 -22.14 9.46
CA VAL A 108 4.82 -21.06 9.30
C VAL A 108 4.49 -20.18 8.08
N PRO A 109 4.25 -20.73 6.86
CA PRO A 109 3.81 -19.90 5.73
C PRO A 109 2.49 -19.19 5.98
N LEU A 110 1.54 -19.81 6.68
CA LEU A 110 0.27 -19.16 7.02
C LEU A 110 0.47 -17.92 7.91
N LEU A 111 1.23 -18.06 9.00
CA LEU A 111 1.55 -16.95 9.90
C LEU A 111 2.35 -15.85 9.19
N GLN A 112 3.27 -16.23 8.31
CA GLN A 112 4.01 -15.29 7.46
C GLN A 112 3.10 -14.55 6.48
N THR A 113 2.16 -15.25 5.84
CA THR A 113 1.14 -14.65 4.97
C THR A 113 0.27 -13.66 5.74
N LEU A 114 -0.17 -14.01 6.95
CA LEU A 114 -0.96 -13.11 7.79
C LEU A 114 -0.17 -11.86 8.17
N ARG A 115 1.07 -12.03 8.65
CA ARG A 115 1.98 -10.91 8.97
C ARG A 115 2.24 -10.02 7.74
N GLY A 116 2.45 -10.62 6.57
CA GLY A 116 2.66 -9.91 5.31
C GLY A 116 1.42 -9.13 4.88
N ASN A 117 0.23 -9.73 4.98
CA ASN A 117 -1.02 -9.04 4.67
C ASN A 117 -1.31 -7.90 5.64
N LEU A 118 -1.08 -8.08 6.95
CA LEU A 118 -1.18 -6.98 7.92
C LEU A 118 -0.22 -5.83 7.57
N TYR A 119 1.00 -6.14 7.16
CA TYR A 119 1.96 -5.14 6.68
C TYR A 119 1.48 -4.42 5.42
N LEU A 120 0.81 -5.13 4.49
CA LEU A 120 0.22 -4.52 3.29
C LEU A 120 -1.00 -3.66 3.62
N LEU A 121 -1.87 -4.09 4.55
CA LEU A 121 -3.02 -3.30 5.01
C LEU A 121 -2.62 -1.96 5.62
N HIS A 122 -1.44 -1.88 6.25
CA HIS A 122 -0.90 -0.61 6.72
C HIS A 122 -0.82 0.45 5.60
N TRP A 123 -0.62 0.04 4.35
CA TRP A 123 -0.60 0.96 3.22
C TRP A 123 -1.93 1.70 3.06
N MET A 124 -3.07 1.03 3.27
CA MET A 124 -4.39 1.68 3.19
C MET A 124 -4.53 2.81 4.22
N LEU A 125 -4.04 2.58 5.44
CA LEU A 125 -4.02 3.60 6.49
C LEU A 125 -3.10 4.77 6.15
N VAL A 126 -1.91 4.48 5.60
CA VAL A 126 -0.97 5.53 5.14
C VAL A 126 -1.62 6.39 4.07
N MET A 127 -2.28 5.78 3.08
CA MET A 127 -2.94 6.51 1.99
C MET A 127 -4.07 7.40 2.52
N ALA A 128 -4.97 6.87 3.33
CA ALA A 128 -6.07 7.66 3.91
C ALA A 128 -5.54 8.82 4.78
N ALA A 129 -4.56 8.57 5.64
CA ALA A 129 -3.97 9.61 6.50
C ALA A 129 -3.22 10.68 5.68
N THR A 130 -2.46 10.28 4.67
CA THR A 130 -1.73 11.21 3.79
C THR A 130 -2.70 12.08 3.01
N THR A 131 -3.76 11.49 2.44
CA THR A 131 -4.80 12.22 1.71
C THR A 131 -5.48 13.24 2.61
N ALA A 132 -6.00 12.82 3.77
CA ALA A 132 -6.65 13.72 4.71
C ALA A 132 -5.73 14.88 5.11
N ARG A 133 -4.44 14.59 5.35
CA ARG A 133 -3.44 15.61 5.69
C ARG A 133 -3.20 16.57 4.53
N MET A 134 -3.06 16.09 3.29
CA MET A 134 -2.83 16.94 2.11
C MET A 134 -4.06 17.78 1.73
N SER A 135 -5.27 17.30 2.03
CA SER A 135 -6.51 18.06 1.82
C SER A 135 -6.67 19.23 2.79
N VAL A 136 -6.13 19.12 4.00
CA VAL A 136 -6.32 20.13 5.06
C VAL A 136 -5.10 21.05 5.24
N ARG A 137 -3.88 20.51 5.11
CA ARG A 137 -2.66 21.24 5.43
C ARG A 137 -1.86 21.58 4.17
N PRO A 138 -1.37 22.82 4.04
CA PRO A 138 -0.46 23.17 2.95
C PRO A 138 0.85 22.39 3.08
N LYS A 139 1.43 22.07 1.93
CA LYS A 139 2.67 21.30 1.79
C LYS A 139 3.79 21.96 2.60
N ARG A 140 4.48 21.17 3.43
CA ARG A 140 5.72 21.58 4.11
C ARG A 140 6.85 20.66 3.66
N LEU A 141 7.86 21.22 3.02
CA LEU A 141 9.07 20.50 2.60
C LEU A 141 9.88 20.11 3.84
N LYS A 142 9.65 18.90 4.37
CA LYS A 142 10.47 18.34 5.45
C LYS A 142 11.44 17.32 4.88
N TRP A 143 12.64 17.77 4.51
CA TRP A 143 13.71 16.90 4.04
C TRP A 143 14.41 16.22 5.24
N VAL A 144 13.88 15.07 5.66
CA VAL A 144 14.50 14.24 6.70
C VAL A 144 14.92 12.91 6.09
N LYS A 145 16.23 12.65 6.08
CA LYS A 145 16.79 11.37 5.62
C LYS A 145 16.47 10.30 6.66
N THR A 146 15.78 9.24 6.26
CA THR A 146 15.64 8.04 7.11
C THR A 146 16.95 7.29 7.07
N VAL A 147 17.58 7.09 8.24
CA VAL A 147 18.80 6.29 8.37
C VAL A 147 18.47 4.84 7.98
N HIS A 148 19.26 4.28 7.06
CA HIS A 148 19.18 2.88 6.68
C HIS A 148 20.32 2.13 7.37
N ARG A 149 20.07 0.92 7.87
CA ARG A 149 21.16 0.02 8.30
C ARG A 149 22.13 -0.20 7.12
N GLY A 150 23.42 0.04 7.35
CA GLY A 150 24.51 -0.05 6.36
C GLY A 150 25.18 1.28 5.98
N GLY A 151 24.93 2.38 6.70
CA GLY A 151 25.56 3.69 6.45
C GLY A 151 26.28 4.29 7.66
N SER A 152 26.70 3.43 8.60
CA SER A 152 27.44 3.81 9.82
C SER A 152 28.47 2.72 10.15
N GLU A 153 29.31 2.41 9.18
CA GLU A 153 30.62 1.78 9.36
C GLU A 153 31.60 2.66 8.57
N GLU A 154 31.93 3.80 9.17
CA GLU A 154 33.22 4.49 9.01
C GLU A 154 33.83 4.58 10.40
#